data_AF-A0A1J5HRH9-F1
#
_entry.id   AF-A0A1J5HRH9-F1
#
_cell.length_a   1.000
_cell.length_b   1.000
_cell.length_c   1.000
_cell.angle_alpha   90.00
_cell.angle_beta   90.00
_cell.angle_gamma   90.00
#
_symmetry.space_group_name_H-M   'P 1'
#
loop_
_entity.id
_entity.type
_entity.pdbx_description
1 polymer ?
#
loop_
_entity_poly.entity_id
_entity_poly.type
_entity_poly.pdbx_seq_one_letter_code
_entity_poly.pdbx_strand_id
1 'polypeptide(L)'
;MTFFINRKLGLGLSIITPETKLEKLLWNLYEKYAEDMELRKQFNPLETLGQESVKNIKYGAAYIESVKAQDTFYYDIRINKIMAPQVPTQPPLPAINVNVAGFSWEKVR
;
A
#
# COMPACT_ATOMS: atom_id res chain seq x y z
N MET A 1 12.09 4.43 9.57
CA MET A 1 10.94 5.16 8.98
C MET A 1 10.14 5.71 10.16
N THR A 2 10.15 7.03 10.37
CA THR A 2 9.65 7.66 11.61
C THR A 2 8.23 8.16 11.38
N PHE A 3 7.24 7.54 12.03
CA PHE A 3 5.84 7.93 11.95
C PHE A 3 5.59 9.21 12.77
N PHE A 4 4.69 10.07 12.30
CA PHE A 4 4.43 11.42 12.82
C PHE A 4 3.73 11.49 14.19
N ILE A 5 3.76 10.43 14.99
CA ILE A 5 3.25 10.44 16.35
C ILE A 5 4.37 11.03 17.22
N ASN A 6 4.15 12.21 17.83
CA ASN A 6 5.10 12.97 18.68
C ASN A 6 6.18 13.87 18.02
N ARG A 7 5.96 14.45 16.82
CA ARG A 7 6.91 15.47 16.31
C ARG A 7 6.71 16.84 17.00
N LYS A 8 7.52 17.14 18.02
CA LYS A 8 7.38 18.32 18.90
C LYS A 8 7.94 19.65 18.39
N LEU A 9 8.54 19.74 17.20
CA LEU A 9 9.25 20.97 16.78
C LEU A 9 8.74 21.54 15.44
N GLY A 10 8.20 22.76 15.52
CA GLY A 10 8.15 23.71 14.39
C GLY A 10 6.81 23.98 13.71
N LEU A 11 5.72 23.28 14.07
CA LEU A 11 4.46 23.37 13.31
C LEU A 11 3.40 24.34 13.90
N GLY A 12 3.67 24.99 15.04
CA GLY A 12 2.68 25.87 15.70
C GLY A 12 1.41 25.15 16.18
N LEU A 13 1.42 23.82 16.19
CA LEU A 13 0.28 22.99 16.59
C LEU A 13 0.26 22.87 18.12
N SER A 14 -0.95 22.95 18.70
CA SER A 14 -1.16 22.61 20.11
C SER A 14 -1.05 21.09 20.27
N ILE A 15 0.11 20.62 20.73
CA ILE A 15 0.38 19.20 20.92
C ILE A 15 -0.04 18.84 22.35
N ILE A 16 -1.09 18.05 22.47
CA ILE A 16 -1.51 17.44 23.74
C ILE A 16 -0.85 16.05 23.81
N THR A 17 -0.19 15.75 24.92
CA THR A 17 0.32 14.40 25.16
C THR A 17 -0.86 13.51 25.56
N PRO A 18 -1.17 12.46 24.78
CA PRO A 18 -2.27 11.56 25.11
C PRO A 18 -1.97 10.78 26.38
N GLU A 19 -3.02 10.42 27.11
CA GLU A 19 -2.89 9.46 28.20
C GLU A 19 -2.35 8.12 27.67
N THR A 20 -1.54 7.42 28.45
CA THR A 20 -0.84 6.18 28.04
C THR A 20 -1.80 5.13 27.46
N LYS A 21 -3.03 5.03 27.99
CA LYS A 21 -4.04 4.10 27.49
C LYS A 21 -4.49 4.45 26.07
N LEU A 22 -4.72 5.73 25.79
CA LEU A 22 -5.14 6.20 24.47
C LEU A 22 -4.01 6.00 23.44
N GLU A 23 -2.77 6.34 23.81
CA GLU A 23 -1.60 6.10 22.95
C GLU A 23 -1.49 4.63 22.56
N LYS A 24 -1.61 3.72 23.54
CA LYS A 24 -1.58 2.27 23.27
C LYS A 24 -2.69 1.82 22.34
N LEU A 25 -3.90 2.35 22.49
CA LEU A 25 -5.03 2.03 21.60
C LEU A 25 -4.79 2.52 20.17
N LEU A 26 -4.27 3.73 20.00
CA LEU A 26 -3.92 4.26 18.67
C LEU A 26 -2.82 3.43 18.00
N TRP A 27 -1.80 3.00 18.76
CA TRP A 27 -0.77 2.11 18.23
C TRP A 27 -1.32 0.75 17.84
N ASN A 28 -2.14 0.12 18.68
CA ASN A 28 -2.76 -1.16 18.35
C ASN A 28 -3.62 -1.08 17.08
N LEU A 29 -4.36 0.02 16.92
CA LEU A 29 -5.16 0.27 15.72
C LEU A 29 -4.27 0.40 14.48
N TYR A 30 -3.19 1.17 14.59
CA TYR A 30 -2.21 1.29 13.50
C TYR A 30 -1.56 -0.05 13.14
N GLU A 31 -1.12 -0.84 14.13
CA GLU A 31 -0.51 -2.15 13.90
C GLU A 31 -1.47 -3.08 13.15
N LYS A 32 -2.75 -3.08 13.54
CA LYS A 32 -3.80 -3.84 12.85
C LYS A 32 -3.94 -3.43 11.39
N TYR A 33 -4.03 -2.12 11.10
CA TYR A 33 -4.10 -1.66 9.70
C TYR A 33 -2.83 -1.96 8.92
N ALA A 34 -1.66 -1.84 9.55
CA ALA A 34 -0.38 -2.14 8.91
C ALA A 34 -0.25 -3.61 8.52
N GLU A 35 -0.81 -4.51 9.34
CA GLU A 35 -0.92 -5.94 9.04
C GLU A 35 -1.95 -6.19 7.92
N ASP A 36 -3.19 -5.72 8.08
CA ASP A 36 -4.29 -5.95 7.13
C ASP A 36 -3.97 -5.43 5.71
N MET A 37 -3.24 -4.30 5.62
CA MET A 37 -2.85 -3.68 4.34
C MET A 37 -1.46 -4.12 3.86
N GLU A 38 -0.80 -5.04 4.56
CA GLU A 38 0.58 -5.48 4.28
C GLU A 38 1.59 -4.31 4.13
N LEU A 39 1.44 -3.21 4.87
CA LEU A 39 2.26 -1.99 4.70
C LEU A 39 3.76 -2.20 4.93
N ARG A 40 4.12 -3.29 5.64
CA ARG A 40 5.51 -3.66 5.96
C ARG A 40 6.12 -4.60 4.92
N LYS A 41 5.31 -5.18 4.05
CA LYS A 41 5.75 -6.12 3.04
C LYS A 41 6.25 -5.34 1.84
N GLN A 42 7.50 -5.58 1.45
CA GLN A 42 8.03 -4.97 0.24
C GLN A 42 7.32 -5.54 -0.98
N PHE A 43 6.84 -4.67 -1.86
CA PHE A 43 6.27 -5.11 -3.13
C PHE A 43 7.39 -5.53 -4.10
N ASN A 44 7.42 -6.83 -4.44
CA ASN A 44 8.34 -7.41 -5.41
C ASN A 44 7.57 -8.00 -6.60
N PRO A 45 7.49 -7.29 -7.74
CA PRO A 45 6.73 -7.74 -8.91
C PRO A 45 7.21 -9.08 -9.47
N LEU A 46 8.53 -9.34 -9.44
CA LEU A 46 9.12 -10.54 -10.01
C LEU A 46 8.73 -11.78 -9.20
N GLU A 47 8.82 -11.68 -7.87
CA GLU A 47 8.39 -12.72 -6.94
C GLU A 47 6.88 -12.96 -7.05
N THR A 48 6.10 -11.88 -7.10
CA THR A 48 4.63 -11.95 -7.23
C THR A 48 4.20 -12.64 -8.52
N LEU A 49 4.88 -12.33 -9.63
CA LEU A 49 4.62 -12.92 -10.95
C LEU A 49 5.05 -14.39 -11.02
N GLY A 50 6.15 -14.76 -10.35
CA GLY A 50 6.67 -16.13 -10.32
C GLY A 50 6.96 -16.65 -11.73
N GLN A 51 6.41 -17.82 -12.05
CA GLN A 51 6.59 -18.45 -13.37
C GLN A 51 5.59 -17.94 -14.43
N GLU A 52 4.57 -17.19 -14.03
CA GLU A 52 3.53 -16.70 -14.92
C GLU A 52 4.07 -15.61 -15.87
N SER A 53 3.43 -15.41 -17.02
CA SER A 53 3.76 -14.33 -17.96
C SER A 53 2.98 -13.05 -17.68
N VAL A 54 1.76 -13.20 -17.12
CA VAL A 54 0.85 -12.13 -16.72
C VAL A 54 0.14 -12.56 -15.44
N LYS A 55 -0.05 -11.63 -14.49
CA LYS A 55 -0.82 -11.85 -13.28
C LYS A 55 -1.60 -10.61 -12.90
N ASN A 56 -2.86 -10.77 -12.53
CA ASN A 56 -3.66 -9.70 -11.93
C ASN A 56 -3.74 -9.96 -10.42
N ILE A 57 -3.40 -8.96 -9.63
CA ILE A 57 -3.51 -8.98 -8.17
C ILE A 57 -4.39 -7.83 -7.72
N LYS A 58 -4.96 -7.97 -6.53
CA LYS A 58 -5.75 -6.93 -5.87
C LYS A 58 -5.02 -6.46 -4.62
N TYR A 59 -4.88 -5.16 -4.46
CA TYR A 59 -4.11 -4.57 -3.35
C TYR A 59 -4.94 -3.52 -2.61
N GLY A 60 -5.11 -3.70 -1.30
CA GLY A 60 -5.84 -2.77 -0.44
C GLY A 60 -5.00 -1.53 -0.14
N ALA A 61 -5.46 -0.36 -0.56
CA ALA A 61 -4.70 0.88 -0.45
C ALA A 61 -5.27 1.89 0.56
N ALA A 62 -6.53 1.75 0.94
CA ALA A 62 -7.11 2.54 2.03
C ALA A 62 -8.23 1.77 2.74
N TYR A 63 -8.34 1.99 4.04
CA TYR A 63 -9.46 1.52 4.85
C TYR A 63 -10.13 2.74 5.50
N ILE A 64 -11.46 2.79 5.40
CA ILE A 64 -12.28 3.76 6.11
C ILE A 64 -13.21 2.98 7.02
N GLU A 65 -13.15 3.26 8.32
CA GLU A 65 -13.99 2.61 9.31
C GLU A 65 -14.64 3.66 10.21
N SER A 66 -15.94 3.50 10.41
CA SER A 66 -16.77 4.32 11.29
C SER A 66 -17.90 3.46 11.86
N VAL A 67 -18.67 4.03 12.78
CA VAL A 67 -19.86 3.37 13.35
C VAL A 67 -20.87 2.97 12.26
N LYS A 68 -20.91 3.66 11.13
CA LYS A 68 -21.94 3.48 10.08
C LYS A 68 -21.43 2.87 8.78
N ALA A 69 -20.12 2.76 8.59
CA ALA A 69 -19.53 2.38 7.32
C ALA A 69 -18.16 1.74 7.52
N GLN A 70 -17.90 0.69 6.75
CA GLN A 70 -16.60 0.04 6.67
C GLN A 70 -16.30 -0.28 5.20
N ASP A 71 -15.45 0.54 4.62
CA ASP A 71 -15.11 0.49 3.19
C ASP A 71 -13.61 0.33 3.02
N THR A 72 -13.22 -0.45 1.99
CA THR A 72 -11.82 -0.61 1.58
C THR A 72 -11.67 -0.19 0.14
N PHE A 73 -10.64 0.60 -0.13
CA PHE A 73 -10.24 0.96 -1.48
C PHE A 73 -9.20 -0.02 -2.00
N TYR A 74 -9.43 -0.56 -3.20
CA TYR A 74 -8.55 -1.52 -3.84
C TYR A 74 -8.01 -1.00 -5.17
N TYR A 75 -6.76 -1.34 -5.46
CA TYR A 75 -6.21 -1.33 -6.81
C TYR A 75 -6.25 -2.73 -7.40
N ASP A 76 -6.71 -2.84 -8.65
CA ASP A 76 -6.46 -4.00 -9.49
C ASP A 76 -5.16 -3.75 -10.25
N ILE A 77 -4.11 -4.48 -9.91
CA ILE A 77 -2.78 -4.33 -10.50
C ILE A 77 -2.55 -5.49 -11.46
N ARG A 78 -2.12 -5.16 -12.68
CA ARG A 78 -1.62 -6.14 -13.65
C ARG A 78 -0.11 -6.08 -13.70
N ILE A 79 0.51 -7.25 -13.60
CA ILE A 79 1.95 -7.45 -13.71
C ILE A 79 2.19 -8.34 -14.91
N ASN A 80 3.10 -7.98 -15.82
CA ASN A 80 3.41 -8.80 -16.98
C ASN A 80 4.87 -8.67 -17.44
N LYS A 81 5.39 -9.74 -18.04
CA LYS A 81 6.70 -9.70 -18.71
C LYS A 81 6.57 -8.90 -20.00
N ILE A 82 7.53 -8.03 -20.27
CA ILE A 82 7.66 -7.26 -21.51
C ILE A 82 9.09 -7.33 -22.04
N MET A 83 9.26 -6.99 -23.31
CA MET A 83 10.56 -6.73 -23.92
C MET A 83 10.72 -5.21 -24.02
N ALA A 84 11.58 -4.61 -23.18
CA ALA A 84 11.75 -3.17 -23.13
C ALA A 84 12.88 -2.71 -24.06
N PRO A 85 12.63 -1.79 -25.01
CA PRO A 85 13.68 -1.21 -25.82
C PRO A 85 14.61 -0.36 -24.94
N GLN A 86 15.92 -0.59 -25.06
CA GLN A 86 16.93 0.14 -24.28
C GLN A 86 17.37 1.40 -25.02
N VAL A 87 17.72 1.23 -26.30
CA VAL A 87 18.09 2.26 -27.28
C VAL A 87 17.82 1.71 -28.67
N PRO A 88 17.66 2.55 -29.72
CA PRO A 88 17.25 2.10 -31.07
C PRO A 88 18.16 1.05 -31.73
N THR A 89 19.40 0.90 -31.25
CA THR A 89 20.43 0.03 -31.83
C THR A 89 20.71 -1.25 -31.03
N GLN A 90 20.07 -1.42 -29.87
CA GLN A 90 20.25 -2.62 -29.03
C GLN A 90 18.98 -3.49 -29.03
N PRO A 91 19.13 -4.83 -29.01
CA PRO A 91 17.99 -5.71 -28.85
C PRO A 91 17.28 -5.45 -27.52
N PRO A 92 15.94 -5.54 -27.48
CA PRO A 92 15.18 -5.30 -26.26
C PRO A 92 15.51 -6.36 -25.20
N LEU A 93 15.50 -5.95 -23.94
CA LEU A 93 15.78 -6.84 -22.80
C LEU A 93 14.49 -7.21 -22.07
N PRO A 94 14.41 -8.40 -21.45
CA PRO A 94 13.30 -8.76 -20.59
C PRO A 94 13.14 -7.78 -19.44
N ALA A 95 11.93 -7.28 -19.24
CA ALA A 95 11.56 -6.39 -18.14
C ALA A 95 10.19 -6.78 -17.58
N ILE A 96 9.87 -6.26 -16.39
CA ILE A 96 8.56 -6.44 -15.76
C ILE A 96 7.80 -5.12 -15.86
N ASN A 97 6.62 -5.17 -16.45
CA ASN A 97 5.66 -4.07 -16.45
C ASN A 97 4.68 -4.25 -15.29
N VAL A 98 4.38 -3.16 -14.60
CA VAL A 98 3.36 -3.09 -13.55
C VAL A 98 2.44 -1.94 -13.89
N ASN A 99 1.15 -2.22 -14.03
CA ASN A 99 0.15 -1.20 -14.33
C ASN A 99 -1.08 -1.36 -13.44
N VAL A 100 -1.71 -0.23 -13.11
CA VAL A 100 -3.04 -0.25 -12.49
C VAL A 100 -4.05 -0.50 -13.62
N ALA A 101 -4.79 -1.60 -13.52
CA ALA A 101 -5.85 -1.97 -14.45
C ALA A 101 -7.20 -1.36 -14.05
N GLY A 102 -7.39 -1.08 -12.76
CA GLY A 102 -8.61 -0.49 -12.22
C GLY A 102 -8.46 -0.15 -10.75
N PHE A 103 -9.48 0.51 -10.20
CA PHE A 103 -9.60 0.77 -8.78
C PHE A 103 -11.07 0.93 -8.38
N SER A 104 -11.41 0.57 -7.16
CA SER A 104 -12.77 0.63 -6.65
C SER A 104 -12.82 0.73 -5.13
N TRP A 105 -13.93 1.28 -4.62
CA TRP A 105 -14.33 1.11 -3.23
C TRP A 105 -15.21 -0.12 -3.10
N GLU A 106 -14.96 -0.90 -2.06
CA GLU A 106 -15.75 -2.08 -1.73
C GLU A 106 -16.18 -2.04 -0.27
N LYS A 107 -17.47 -2.30 -0.06
CA LYS A 107 -18.04 -2.48 1.27
C LYS A 107 -17.58 -3.80 1.83
N VAL A 108 -16.96 -3.74 3.02
CA VAL A 108 -16.59 -4.93 3.76
C VAL A 108 -17.73 -5.36 4.69
N ARG A 109 -18.58 -4.40 5.12
CA ARG A 109 -19.84 -4.60 5.86
C ARG A 109 -20.87 -3.52 5.52
#